data_AF-A0A1H9U261-F1
#
_entry.id   AF-A0A1H9U261-F1
#
_cell.length_a   1.000
_cell.length_b   1.000
_cell.length_c   1.000
_cell.angle_alpha   90.00
_cell.angle_beta   90.00
_cell.angle_gamma   90.00
#
_symmetry.space_group_name_H-M   'P 1'
#
loop_
_entity.id
_entity.type
_entity.pdbx_description
1 polymer ?
#
loop_
_entity_poly.entity_id
_entity_poly.type
_entity_poly.pdbx_seq_one_letter_code
_entity_poly.pdbx_strand_id
1 'polypeptide(L)' 'MDPTFTVQAESEAVCEAALARLCAALEIEPCLLPREVLPGSGRWMARAKPQPSDEVQGVIQAETG' A
#
# COMPACT_ATOMS: atom_id res chain seq x y z
N MET A 1 -6.71 -10.28 7.56
CA MET A 1 -7.06 -9.08 6.78
C MET A 1 -5.80 -8.25 6.75
N ASP A 2 -5.18 -8.08 5.58
CA ASP A 2 -3.93 -7.34 5.47
C ASP A 2 -4.16 -5.86 5.79
N PRO A 3 -3.28 -5.22 6.57
CA PRO A 3 -3.45 -3.81 6.91
C PRO A 3 -3.38 -2.95 5.64
N THR A 4 -4.33 -2.04 5.48
CA THR A 4 -4.33 -1.05 4.39
C THR A 4 -4.03 0.32 4.97
N PHE A 5 -3.04 0.99 4.39
CA PHE A 5 -2.70 2.36 4.73
C PHE A 5 -3.43 3.31 3.79
N THR A 6 -3.92 4.44 4.33
CA THR A 6 -4.64 5.46 3.56
C THR A 6 -3.93 6.79 3.70
N VAL A 7 -3.67 7.46 2.58
CA VAL A 7 -3.14 8.82 2.51
C VAL A 7 -4.27 9.75 2.06
N GLN A 8 -4.43 10.89 2.72
CA GLN A 8 -5.34 11.95 2.30
C GLN A 8 -4.60 13.28 2.19
N ALA A 9 -4.94 14.08 1.18
CA ALA A 9 -4.33 15.39 0.95
C ALA A 9 -5.28 16.35 0.22
N GLU A 10 -4.90 17.63 0.18
CA GLU A 10 -5.67 18.71 -0.45
C GLU A 10 -5.37 18.88 -1.96
N SER A 11 -4.52 18.03 -2.52
CA SER A 11 -4.23 17.99 -3.96
C SER A 11 -3.70 16.63 -4.39
N GLU A 12 -3.79 16.35 -5.69
CA GLU A 12 -3.25 15.14 -6.30
C GLU A 12 -1.75 15.00 -6.03
N ALA A 13 -0.98 16.06 -6.32
CA ALA A 13 0.47 16.05 -6.20
C ALA A 13 0.95 15.81 -4.75
N VAL A 14 0.28 16.40 -3.76
CA VAL A 14 0.61 16.16 -2.34
C VAL A 14 0.25 14.73 -1.95
N CYS A 15 -0.88 14.21 -2.43
CA CYS A 15 -1.30 12.83 -2.19
C CYS A 15 -0.29 11.83 -2.80
N GLU A 16 0.16 12.08 -4.02
CA GLU A 16 1.15 11.27 -4.74
C GLU A 16 2.50 11.27 -4.00
N ALA A 17 3.02 12.45 -3.64
CA ALA A 17 4.29 12.55 -2.93
C ALA A 17 4.24 11.86 -1.55
N ALA A 18 3.12 11.98 -0.83
CA ALA A 18 2.93 11.30 0.45
C ALA A 18 2.79 9.78 0.29
N LEU A 19 2.10 9.31 -0.76
CA LEU A 19 2.01 7.89 -1.09
C LEU A 19 3.39 7.31 -1.42
N ALA A 20 4.17 7.96 -2.27
CA ALA A 20 5.51 7.52 -2.64
C ALA A 20 6.43 7.42 -1.41
N ARG A 21 6.40 8.42 -0.51
CA ARG A 21 7.16 8.40 0.75
C ARG A 21 6.74 7.25 1.66
N LEU A 22 5.43 7.02 1.80
CA LEU A 22 4.89 5.93 2.61
C LEU A 22 5.32 4.55 2.07
N CYS A 23 5.19 4.34 0.76
CA CYS A 23 5.59 3.10 0.10
C CYS A 23 7.09 2.83 0.28
N ALA A 24 7.94 3.85 0.09
CA ALA A 24 9.39 3.72 0.28
C ALA A 24 9.78 3.45 1.74
N ALA A 25 9.09 4.06 2.71
CA ALA A 25 9.44 3.91 4.13
C ALA A 25 9.04 2.57 4.73
N LEU A 26 7.97 1.95 4.21
CA LEU A 26 7.42 0.70 4.75
C LEU A 26 7.60 -0.50 3.82
N GLU A 27 8.29 -0.31 2.68
CA GLU A 27 8.47 -1.33 1.64
C GLU A 27 7.13 -1.96 1.20
N ILE A 28 6.11 -1.10 1.08
CA ILE A 28 4.75 -1.49 0.66
C ILE A 28 4.43 -0.96 -0.73
N GLU A 29 3.35 -1.47 -1.34
CA GLU A 29 2.95 -1.07 -2.68
C GLU A 29 1.63 -0.29 -2.72
N PRO A 30 1.49 0.66 -3.66
CA PRO A 30 0.22 1.33 -3.89
C PRO A 30 -0.80 0.33 -4.45
N CYS A 31 -1.98 0.28 -3.81
CA CYS A 31 -3.14 -0.46 -4.31
C CYS A 31 -4.26 0.46 -4.80
N LEU A 32 -4.16 1.76 -4.51
CA LEU A 32 -4.99 2.81 -5.09
C LEU A 32 -4.13 4.05 -5.29
N LEU A 33 -3.99 4.48 -6.54
CA LEU A 33 -3.35 5.75 -6.89
C LEU A 33 -4.21 6.94 -6.43
N PRO A 34 -3.62 8.14 -6.29
CA PRO A 34 -4.37 9.34 -5.93
C PRO A 34 -5.62 9.51 -6.78
N ARG A 35 -6.76 9.65 -6.11
CA ARG A 35 -8.03 10.02 -6.73
C ARG A 35 -8.76 11.00 -5.84
N GLU A 36 -9.57 11.85 -6.45
CA GLU A 36 -10.47 12.69 -5.69
C GLU A 36 -11.55 11.82 -5.00
N VAL A 37 -11.82 12.12 -3.72
CA VAL A 37 -12.82 11.40 -2.92
C VAL A 37 -14.22 11.68 -3.46
N LEU A 38 -14.48 12.95 -3.74
CA LEU A 38 -15.65 13.45 -4.45
C LEU A 38 -15.17 14.44 -5.52
N PRO A 39 -15.71 14.38 -6.76
CA PRO A 39 -15.34 15.33 -7.80
C PRO A 39 -15.52 16.78 -7.35
N GLY A 40 -14.46 17.60 -7.47
CA GLY A 40 -14.46 19.03 -7.12
C GLY A 40 -14.37 19.35 -5.62
N SER A 41 -14.10 18.35 -4.77
CA SER A 41 -13.95 18.55 -3.32
C SER A 41 -12.57 19.07 -2.90
N GLY A 42 -11.57 18.98 -3.79
CA GLY A 42 -10.17 19.24 -3.45
C GLY A 42 -9.57 18.19 -2.52
N ARG A 43 -10.30 17.12 -2.19
CA ARG A 43 -9.83 16.06 -1.28
C ARG A 43 -9.40 14.85 -2.06
N TRP A 44 -8.13 14.51 -1.93
CA TRP A 44 -7.50 13.39 -2.60
C TRP A 44 -7.22 12.26 -1.63
N MET A 45 -7.31 11.03 -2.12
CA MET A 45 -7.04 9.81 -1.37
C MET A 45 -6.27 8.81 -2.21
N ALA A 46 -5.28 8.17 -1.59
CA ALA A 46 -4.55 7.02 -2.11
C ALA A 46 -4.44 5.91 -1.04
N ARG A 47 -4.10 4.70 -1.47
CA ARG A 47 -3.92 3.56 -0.55
C ARG A 47 -2.72 2.70 -0.93
N ALA A 48 -2.12 2.10 0.08
CA ALA A 48 -1.05 1.13 -0.05
C ALA A 48 -1.28 -0.07 0.87
N LYS A 49 -0.73 -1.21 0.49
CA LYS A 49 -0.78 -2.45 1.28
C LYS A 49 0.58 -3.15 1.24
N PRO A 50 0.93 -3.93 2.27
CA PRO A 50 2.09 -4.81 2.20
C PRO A 50 2.02 -5.70 0.96
N GLN A 51 3.16 -5.92 0.30
CA GLN A 51 3.24 -7.04 -0.62
C GLN A 51 3.06 -8.33 0.19
N PRO A 52 2.36 -9.34 -0.35
CA PRO A 52 2.45 -10.67 0.23
C PRO A 52 3.93 -11.07 0.24
N SER A 53 4.53 -11.14 1.42
CA SER A 53 5.90 -11.64 1.55
C SER A 53 5.89 -13.08 1.05
N ASP A 54 6.73 -13.38 0.07
CA ASP A 54 7.02 -14.74 -0.43
C ASP A 54 7.83 -15.53 0.62
N GLU A 55 7.48 -15.38 1.90
CA GLU A 55 8.15 -16.02 3.02
C GLU A 55 7.70 -17.49 3.05
N VAL A 56 8.39 -18.26 2.21
CA VAL A 56 8.82 -19.64 2.41
C VAL A 56 7.67 -20.57 2.83
N GLN A 57 6.96 -21.12 1.83
CA GLN A 57 6.47 -22.49 1.93
C GLN A 57 7.70 -23.43 1.95
N GLY A 58 8.42 -23.40 3.08
CA GLY A 58 9.46 -24.36 3.41
C GLY A 58 8.78 -25.70 3.55
N VAL A 59 8.90 -26.48 2.48
CA VAL A 59 8.53 -27.89 2.42
C VAL A 59 9.18 -28.58 3.63
N ILE A 60 8.40 -28.91 4.66
CA ILE A 60 8.81 -29.90 5.64
C ILE A 60 8.73 -31.24 4.90
N GLN A 61 9.81 -31.64 4.23
CA GLN A 61 10.01 -33.05 3.93
C GLN A 61 10.33 -33.71 5.27
N ALA A 62 9.31 -34.35 5.86
CA ALA A 62 9.54 -35.29 6.94
C ALA A 62 10.31 -36.47 6.35
N GLU A 63 11.63 -36.48 6.56
CA GLU A 63 12.46 -37.64 6.27
C GLU A 63 12.08 -38.76 7.23
N THR A 64 11.87 -39.94 6.67
CA THR A 64 11.52 -41.19 7.35
C THR A 64 12.63 -41.59 8.32
N GLY A 65 12.25 -41.92 9.56
CA GLY A 65 13.08 -42.64 10.54
C GLY A 65 12.28 -43.76 11.17
#